data_AF-A0A6A6FZU9-F1
#
_entry.id   AF-A0A6A6FZU9-F1
#
_cell.length_a   1.000
_cell.length_b   1.000
_cell.length_c   1.000
_cell.angle_alpha   90.00
_cell.angle_beta   90.00
_cell.angle_gamma   90.00
#
_symmetry.space_group_name_H-M   'P 1'
#
loop_
_entity.id
_entity.type
_entity.pdbx_description
1 polymer ?
#
loop_
_entity_poly.entity_id
_entity_poly.type
_entity_poly.pdbx_seq_one_letter_code
_entity_poly.pdbx_strand_id
1 'polypeptide(L)'
;MQGAASRTMDTSFNTLVQYPRWETSLWVLLCASIFGLVVRTIPRSSLSKFAPPRINEETPIFGALRFFSARADFCKDNSKASKTGNYSFYVGPYLVVGLSGSEGRKAFYDSKELSLFEGYAALLTATPGVNISENGVKFDSWFARKITKTMKKDNLVRSLRHLVSDTEQALKRSLACNDGTVGYLDPFVEMNRIVYLLTLRTVGVKELADAPDLLDYSLRLVEVIDDNNSTAKIIIPWFPATKHIKRLLASTRFFLLINRIVRDRKRTGRREDDTLQTLIDDGESIMRTVLYVINALLAALLNSGMNVAWVLCYLATEPEWQQRIHVEIDAAVAKHRTSSSQSSVEVLKSLTLEDWESEFPLTNLCLHESIRLQTVGAAFRKNVSDHDVQIGSTGHVIPKGAYAAFHIDDIHMNPDIYSDPTKYDPARYLPDRAEDKRVPHAFGGWGNGRHPCLGMRFAKIENAVIIATFISMFDYSVCNLQGEQIKRLPVTDRNGFALRKPQGLRLRCTRRSS
;
A
#
# COMPACT_ATOMS: atom_id res chain seq x y z
N MET A 1 -6.73 91.98 28.16
CA MET A 1 -8.17 92.15 27.84
C MET A 1 -8.37 91.85 26.38
N GLN A 2 -9.33 90.96 26.08
CA GLN A 2 -9.95 90.70 24.77
C GLN A 2 -8.98 90.18 23.67
N GLY A 3 -9.15 89.02 23.06
CA GLY A 3 -10.34 88.19 22.89
C GLY A 3 -10.40 87.77 21.42
N ALA A 4 -10.59 86.48 21.19
CA ALA A 4 -11.02 85.83 19.94
C ALA A 4 -10.03 85.82 18.75
N ALA A 5 -9.44 84.65 18.48
CA ALA A 5 -10.05 83.70 17.54
C ALA A 5 -9.13 82.48 17.37
N SER A 6 -9.47 81.39 18.06
CA SER A 6 -8.99 80.07 17.69
C SER A 6 -9.72 79.63 16.41
N ARG A 7 -8.98 79.28 15.36
CA ARG A 7 -9.28 78.15 14.48
C ARG A 7 -8.21 77.99 13.40
N THR A 8 -7.72 76.76 13.34
CA THR A 8 -7.21 76.05 12.15
C THR A 8 -5.90 76.53 11.53
N MET A 9 -4.78 76.06 12.08
CA MET A 9 -3.67 75.54 11.28
C MET A 9 -3.66 74.02 11.41
N ASP A 10 -3.38 73.34 10.29
CA ASP A 10 -3.28 71.89 10.06
C ASP A 10 -4.47 71.22 9.34
N THR A 11 -4.66 71.62 8.09
CA THR A 11 -5.18 70.73 7.04
C THR A 11 -4.39 70.94 5.76
N SER A 12 -3.12 70.53 5.75
CA SER A 12 -2.29 70.52 4.53
C SER A 12 -1.31 69.34 4.49
N PHE A 13 -1.68 68.20 5.08
CA PHE A 13 -0.86 66.98 5.10
C PHE A 13 -1.66 65.68 4.94
N ASN A 14 -2.81 65.71 4.26
CA ASN A 14 -3.56 64.47 3.96
C ASN A 14 -3.99 64.32 2.50
N THR A 15 -3.38 65.05 1.58
CA THR A 15 -3.66 64.94 0.14
C THR A 15 -2.44 64.48 -0.66
N LEU A 16 -1.62 63.60 -0.10
CA LEU A 16 -0.57 62.95 -0.86
C LEU A 16 -0.59 61.44 -0.60
N VAL A 17 -0.99 60.75 -1.67
CA VAL A 17 -0.81 59.33 -1.95
C VAL A 17 -1.81 58.37 -1.31
N GLN A 18 -3.07 58.45 -1.78
CA GLN A 18 -3.80 57.19 -2.00
C GLN A 18 -3.08 56.43 -3.13
N TYR A 19 -2.11 55.58 -2.77
CA TYR A 19 -1.57 54.58 -3.69
C TYR A 19 -2.77 53.76 -4.17
N PRO A 20 -3.08 53.76 -5.47
CA PRO A 20 -4.31 53.15 -5.87
C PRO A 20 -4.06 51.64 -5.85
N ARG A 21 -5.00 50.89 -5.28
CA ARG A 21 -4.91 49.44 -4.98
C ARG A 21 -4.77 48.54 -6.23
N TRP A 22 -4.32 49.09 -7.35
CA TRP A 22 -4.08 48.38 -8.61
C TRP A 22 -2.75 47.62 -8.64
N GLU A 23 -1.78 47.88 -7.77
CA GLU A 23 -0.50 47.15 -7.84
C GLU A 23 -0.66 45.65 -7.61
N THR A 24 -1.38 45.23 -6.58
CA THR A 24 -1.61 43.80 -6.33
C THR A 24 -2.44 43.16 -7.43
N SER A 25 -3.46 43.85 -7.93
CA SER A 25 -4.31 43.35 -9.02
C SER A 25 -3.56 43.21 -10.35
N LEU A 26 -2.66 44.16 -10.67
CA LEU A 26 -1.82 44.11 -11.86
C LEU A 26 -0.74 43.04 -11.74
N TRP A 27 -0.12 42.86 -10.57
CA TRP A 27 0.80 41.75 -10.33
C TRP A 27 0.11 40.39 -10.41
N VAL A 28 -1.12 40.27 -9.89
CA VAL A 28 -1.93 39.05 -10.03
C VAL A 28 -2.29 38.80 -11.49
N LEU A 29 -2.70 39.81 -12.25
CA LEU A 29 -3.00 39.68 -13.68
C LEU A 29 -1.76 39.36 -14.51
N LEU A 30 -0.61 39.98 -14.21
CA LEU A 30 0.66 39.72 -14.88
C LEU A 30 1.14 38.29 -14.58
N CYS A 31 1.12 37.89 -13.30
CA CYS A 31 1.43 36.52 -12.89
C CYS A 31 0.48 35.51 -13.54
N ALA A 32 -0.83 35.79 -13.59
CA ALA A 32 -1.81 34.93 -14.24
C ALA A 32 -1.62 34.87 -15.77
N SER A 33 -1.22 35.97 -16.40
CA SER A 33 -0.97 36.05 -17.84
C SER A 33 0.33 35.35 -18.23
N ILE A 34 1.43 35.58 -17.48
CA ILE A 34 2.70 34.85 -17.62
C ILE A 34 2.45 33.36 -17.36
N PHE A 35 1.71 33.03 -16.31
CA PHE A 35 1.32 31.65 -16.03
C PHE A 35 0.51 31.05 -17.18
N GLY A 36 -0.50 31.74 -17.71
CA GLY A 36 -1.28 31.29 -18.87
C GLY A 36 -0.45 31.12 -20.14
N LEU A 37 0.56 31.98 -20.36
CA LEU A 37 1.46 31.92 -21.51
C LEU A 37 2.46 30.76 -21.38
N VAL A 38 3.07 30.59 -20.19
CA VAL A 38 3.93 29.45 -19.85
C VAL A 38 3.15 28.14 -20.01
N VAL A 39 1.90 28.09 -19.56
CA VAL A 39 1.03 26.92 -19.67
C VAL A 39 0.74 26.53 -21.11
N ARG A 40 0.52 27.51 -22.00
CA ARG A 40 0.35 27.25 -23.44
C ARG A 40 1.63 26.73 -24.11
N THR A 41 2.80 27.00 -23.51
CA THR A 41 4.09 26.52 -24.01
C THR A 41 4.52 25.16 -23.46
N ILE A 42 3.81 24.57 -22.48
CA ILE A 42 4.11 23.22 -22.00
C ILE A 42 3.61 22.22 -23.05
N PRO A 43 4.51 21.54 -23.80
CA PRO A 43 4.09 20.60 -24.83
C PRO A 43 3.36 19.42 -24.17
N ARG A 44 2.10 19.21 -24.53
CA ARG A 44 1.37 17.96 -24.24
C ARG A 44 1.55 17.05 -25.45
N SER A 45 1.92 15.79 -25.22
CA SER A 45 2.02 14.82 -26.31
C SER A 45 0.72 14.79 -27.13
N SER A 46 0.79 14.84 -28.46
CA SER A 46 -0.42 14.64 -29.25
C SER A 46 -0.95 13.23 -29.01
N LEU A 47 -2.26 13.07 -28.85
CA LEU A 47 -2.87 11.75 -28.81
C LEU A 47 -2.65 11.05 -30.15
N SER A 48 -2.14 9.81 -30.12
CA SER A 48 -2.08 8.94 -31.30
C SER A 48 -3.48 8.82 -31.90
N LYS A 49 -3.59 8.70 -33.23
CA LYS A 49 -4.88 8.53 -33.92
C LYS A 49 -5.67 7.33 -33.40
N PHE A 50 -4.97 6.31 -32.90
CA PHE A 50 -5.56 5.09 -32.35
C PHE A 50 -5.62 5.08 -30.82
N ALA A 51 -5.25 6.17 -30.15
CA ALA A 51 -5.45 6.27 -28.70
C ALA A 51 -6.96 6.31 -28.39
N PRO A 52 -7.40 5.75 -27.25
CA PRO A 52 -8.79 5.91 -26.82
C PRO A 52 -9.22 7.37 -26.70
N PRO A 53 -10.55 7.65 -26.76
CA PRO A 53 -11.07 9.01 -26.68
C PRO A 53 -10.59 9.76 -25.43
N ARG A 54 -10.26 11.05 -25.61
CA ARG A 54 -9.88 11.92 -24.50
C ARG A 54 -11.11 12.30 -23.68
N ILE A 55 -10.96 12.32 -22.36
CA ILE A 55 -12.04 12.76 -21.46
C ILE A 55 -12.24 14.29 -21.52
N ASN A 56 -13.43 14.76 -21.13
CA ASN A 56 -13.81 16.17 -21.21
C ASN A 56 -13.49 16.99 -19.95
N GLU A 57 -13.18 16.35 -18.82
CA GLU A 57 -13.08 16.98 -17.50
C GLU A 57 -11.64 17.37 -17.08
N GLU A 58 -10.79 17.71 -18.05
CA GLU A 58 -9.38 18.04 -17.78
C GLU A 58 -9.11 19.53 -17.66
N THR A 59 -8.20 19.87 -16.77
CA THR A 59 -7.60 21.21 -16.76
C THR A 59 -6.35 21.25 -17.66
N PRO A 60 -6.07 22.37 -18.35
CA PRO A 60 -4.89 22.53 -19.22
C PRO A 60 -3.52 22.38 -18.52
N ILE A 61 -3.49 22.37 -17.18
CA ILE A 61 -2.24 22.30 -16.39
C ILE A 61 -2.19 21.00 -15.62
N PHE A 62 -3.17 20.78 -14.77
CA PHE A 62 -3.14 19.70 -13.79
C PHE A 62 -3.67 18.38 -14.37
N GLY A 63 -4.38 18.44 -15.50
CA GLY A 63 -5.05 17.30 -16.09
C GLY A 63 -6.31 16.95 -15.30
N ALA A 64 -6.57 15.66 -15.15
CA ALA A 64 -7.74 15.09 -14.50
C ALA A 64 -7.61 15.09 -12.97
N LEU A 65 -7.94 16.20 -12.32
CA LEU A 65 -7.86 16.29 -10.84
C LEU A 65 -8.78 15.30 -10.13
N ARG A 66 -9.94 14.98 -10.73
CA ARG A 66 -10.91 14.03 -10.19
C ARG A 66 -10.35 12.61 -10.06
N PHE A 67 -9.31 12.27 -10.83
CA PHE A 67 -8.56 11.02 -10.68
C PHE A 67 -7.93 10.84 -9.29
N PHE A 68 -7.71 11.93 -8.55
CA PHE A 68 -7.15 11.91 -7.20
C PHE A 68 -8.17 12.15 -6.10
N SER A 69 -9.23 12.91 -6.37
CA SER A 69 -10.23 13.28 -5.37
C SER A 69 -11.43 12.32 -5.33
N ALA A 70 -11.75 11.66 -6.44
CA ALA A 70 -12.87 10.73 -6.57
C ALA A 70 -12.52 9.64 -7.59
N ARG A 71 -11.47 8.84 -7.28
CA ARG A 71 -10.84 7.94 -8.25
C ARG A 71 -11.78 6.86 -8.78
N ALA A 72 -12.57 6.24 -7.92
CA ALA A 72 -13.48 5.16 -8.33
C ALA A 72 -14.57 5.71 -9.26
N ASP A 73 -15.20 6.83 -8.87
CA ASP A 73 -16.23 7.47 -9.68
C ASP A 73 -15.66 8.01 -11.00
N PHE A 74 -14.46 8.60 -10.97
CA PHE A 74 -13.71 8.99 -12.16
C PHE A 74 -13.53 7.82 -13.14
N CYS A 75 -13.01 6.68 -12.65
CA CYS A 75 -12.73 5.56 -13.53
C CYS A 75 -14.01 4.94 -14.10
N LYS A 76 -15.05 4.83 -13.26
CA LYS A 76 -16.35 4.25 -13.61
C LYS A 76 -17.12 5.10 -14.62
N ASP A 77 -17.16 6.41 -14.45
CA ASP A 77 -17.91 7.29 -15.35
C ASP A 77 -17.26 7.36 -16.73
N ASN A 78 -15.91 7.46 -16.76
CA ASN A 78 -15.18 7.55 -18.01
C ASN A 78 -15.14 6.22 -18.76
N SER A 79 -15.11 5.06 -18.07
CA SER A 79 -15.25 3.78 -18.74
C SER A 79 -16.64 3.60 -19.34
N LYS A 80 -17.71 3.95 -18.62
CA LYS A 80 -19.09 3.91 -19.12
C LYS A 80 -19.34 4.84 -20.31
N ALA A 81 -18.69 6.00 -20.35
CA ALA A 81 -18.81 6.94 -21.46
C ALA A 81 -18.10 6.47 -22.73
N SER A 82 -17.18 5.51 -22.64
CA SER A 82 -16.44 4.96 -23.77
C SER A 82 -17.08 3.68 -24.31
N LYS A 83 -17.26 3.60 -25.63
CA LYS A 83 -17.78 2.40 -26.30
C LYS A 83 -16.95 1.14 -26.03
N THR A 84 -15.64 1.30 -25.79
CA THR A 84 -14.71 0.19 -25.53
C THR A 84 -14.36 0.03 -24.05
N GLY A 85 -14.88 0.89 -23.17
CA GLY A 85 -14.43 1.01 -21.79
C GLY A 85 -13.12 1.78 -21.61
N ASN A 86 -12.27 1.88 -22.65
CA ASN A 86 -10.97 2.54 -22.57
C ASN A 86 -11.07 4.04 -22.85
N TYR A 87 -10.28 4.87 -22.17
CA TYR A 87 -10.28 6.32 -22.28
C TYR A 87 -8.88 6.90 -22.06
N SER A 88 -8.63 8.11 -22.56
CA SER A 88 -7.33 8.79 -22.42
C SER A 88 -7.45 10.06 -21.60
N PHE A 89 -6.47 10.31 -20.75
CA PHE A 89 -6.43 11.52 -19.94
C PHE A 89 -5.00 11.94 -19.55
N TYR A 90 -4.85 13.16 -19.07
CA TYR A 90 -3.61 13.72 -18.56
C TYR A 90 -3.61 13.74 -17.04
N VAL A 91 -2.45 13.44 -16.47
CA VAL A 91 -2.12 13.67 -15.07
C VAL A 91 -0.83 14.48 -15.04
N GLY A 92 -0.94 15.78 -14.79
CA GLY A 92 0.18 16.70 -14.99
C GLY A 92 0.75 16.55 -16.41
N PRO A 93 2.05 16.19 -16.58
CA PRO A 93 2.67 16.00 -17.88
C PRO A 93 2.40 14.62 -18.51
N TYR A 94 1.83 13.67 -17.78
CA TYR A 94 1.74 12.28 -18.20
C TYR A 94 0.44 12.00 -18.95
N LEU A 95 0.55 11.49 -20.18
CA LEU A 95 -0.56 10.87 -20.90
C LEU A 95 -0.84 9.48 -20.30
N VAL A 96 -2.06 9.27 -19.83
CA VAL A 96 -2.54 8.04 -19.21
C VAL A 96 -3.71 7.49 -20.01
N VAL A 97 -3.67 6.18 -20.29
CA VAL A 97 -4.78 5.42 -20.86
C VAL A 97 -5.44 4.63 -19.74
N GLY A 98 -6.68 4.98 -19.42
CA GLY A 98 -7.54 4.19 -18.54
C GLY A 98 -8.04 2.95 -19.27
N LEU A 99 -7.75 1.79 -18.70
CA LEU A 99 -8.14 0.49 -19.24
C LEU A 99 -9.27 -0.12 -18.41
N SER A 100 -10.25 -0.71 -19.08
CA SER A 100 -11.42 -1.34 -18.47
C SER A 100 -11.90 -2.51 -19.35
N GLY A 101 -12.65 -3.43 -18.75
CA GLY A 101 -13.20 -4.58 -19.42
C GLY A 101 -12.14 -5.64 -19.76
N SER A 102 -12.59 -6.73 -20.39
CA SER A 102 -11.74 -7.91 -20.62
C SER A 102 -10.49 -7.61 -21.46
N GLU A 103 -10.65 -6.90 -22.58
CA GLU A 103 -9.54 -6.59 -23.50
C GLU A 103 -8.53 -5.63 -22.85
N GLY A 104 -9.00 -4.59 -22.16
CA GLY A 104 -8.15 -3.65 -21.44
C GLY A 104 -7.38 -4.33 -20.30
N ARG A 105 -8.07 -5.18 -19.53
CA ARG A 105 -7.47 -5.98 -18.46
C ARG A 105 -6.39 -6.93 -18.96
N LYS A 106 -6.67 -7.65 -20.05
CA LYS A 106 -5.70 -8.57 -20.66
C LYS A 106 -4.47 -7.80 -21.17
N ALA A 107 -4.68 -6.71 -21.90
CA ALA A 107 -3.59 -5.84 -22.35
C ALA A 107 -2.73 -5.34 -21.19
N PHE A 108 -3.35 -4.95 -20.06
CA PHE A 108 -2.63 -4.45 -18.89
C PHE A 108 -1.73 -5.50 -18.21
N TYR A 109 -2.22 -6.73 -18.05
CA TYR A 109 -1.52 -7.78 -17.30
C TYR A 109 -0.57 -8.64 -18.15
N ASP A 110 -0.85 -8.81 -19.44
CA ASP A 110 -0.12 -9.76 -20.29
C ASP A 110 0.93 -9.10 -21.19
N SER A 111 0.85 -7.78 -21.43
CA SER A 111 1.80 -7.09 -22.31
C SER A 111 3.20 -7.01 -21.70
N LYS A 112 4.22 -7.41 -22.46
CA LYS A 112 5.64 -7.40 -22.02
C LYS A 112 6.25 -6.00 -22.07
N GLU A 113 5.66 -5.12 -22.87
CA GLU A 113 6.03 -3.73 -23.12
C GLU A 113 5.64 -2.80 -21.97
N LEU A 114 4.75 -3.26 -21.08
CA LEU A 114 4.20 -2.49 -19.98
C LEU A 114 5.00 -2.71 -18.68
N SER A 115 5.81 -1.72 -18.32
CA SER A 115 6.63 -1.71 -17.10
C SER A 115 5.81 -1.28 -15.87
N LEU A 116 5.74 -2.14 -14.86
CA LEU A 116 5.18 -1.83 -13.54
C LEU A 116 5.98 -0.74 -12.84
N PHE A 117 7.29 -0.92 -12.76
CA PHE A 117 8.14 -0.05 -11.96
C PHE A 117 8.12 1.40 -12.47
N GLU A 118 8.26 1.59 -13.79
CA GLU A 118 8.22 2.94 -14.36
C GLU A 118 6.84 3.59 -14.22
N GLY A 119 5.75 2.79 -14.25
CA GLY A 119 4.40 3.26 -13.99
C GLY A 119 4.22 3.82 -12.57
N TYR A 120 4.61 3.04 -11.56
CA TYR A 120 4.47 3.43 -10.15
C TYR A 120 5.44 4.53 -9.72
N ALA A 121 6.65 4.57 -10.30
CA ALA A 121 7.61 5.65 -10.04
C ALA A 121 7.03 7.03 -10.42
N ALA A 122 6.34 7.12 -11.56
CA ALA A 122 5.74 8.36 -12.04
C ALA A 122 4.41 8.70 -11.37
N LEU A 123 3.49 7.72 -11.28
CA LEU A 123 2.08 7.95 -10.91
C LEU A 123 1.73 7.64 -9.45
N LEU A 124 2.69 7.13 -8.66
CA LEU A 124 2.50 6.91 -7.22
C LEU A 124 3.63 7.50 -6.36
N THR A 125 4.74 7.96 -6.95
CA THR A 125 5.96 8.42 -6.24
C THR A 125 6.52 7.39 -5.23
N ALA A 126 6.11 6.12 -5.40
CA ALA A 126 6.37 5.04 -4.47
C ALA A 126 7.86 4.73 -4.37
N THR A 127 8.58 4.86 -5.48
CA THR A 127 10.02 4.67 -5.53
C THR A 127 10.74 6.01 -5.64
N PRO A 128 11.85 6.22 -4.91
CA PRO A 128 12.68 7.41 -5.12
C PRO A 128 13.05 7.52 -6.61
N GLY A 129 12.85 8.70 -7.21
CA GLY A 129 13.14 8.99 -8.61
C GLY A 129 14.63 9.00 -8.97
N VAL A 130 15.44 8.23 -8.26
CA VAL A 130 16.85 8.04 -8.56
C VAL A 130 16.89 6.99 -9.67
N ASN A 131 17.45 7.35 -10.82
CA ASN A 131 17.84 6.40 -11.87
C ASN A 131 18.96 5.49 -11.32
N ILE A 132 18.62 4.48 -10.52
CA ILE A 132 19.60 3.55 -9.93
C ILE A 132 19.78 2.39 -10.89
N SER A 133 20.18 2.72 -12.12
CA SER A 133 20.93 1.76 -12.91
C SER A 133 22.35 1.79 -12.35
N GLU A 134 22.70 0.77 -11.57
CA GLU A 134 24.06 0.56 -11.07
C GLU A 134 24.62 -0.65 -11.81
N ASN A 135 25.77 -0.46 -12.46
CA ASN A 135 26.43 -1.44 -13.34
C ASN A 135 25.53 -1.95 -14.49
N GLY A 136 24.73 -1.06 -15.09
CA GLY A 136 23.85 -1.38 -16.23
C GLY A 136 22.60 -2.20 -15.86
N VAL A 137 22.37 -2.48 -14.58
CA VAL A 137 21.22 -3.25 -14.10
C VAL A 137 20.16 -2.32 -13.54
N LYS A 138 18.95 -2.34 -14.14
CA LYS A 138 17.78 -1.62 -13.62
C LYS A 138 17.38 -2.15 -12.23
N PHE A 139 17.02 -1.23 -11.34
CA PHE A 139 16.66 -1.51 -9.96
C PHE A 139 15.51 -2.53 -9.82
N ASP A 140 14.49 -2.45 -10.68
CA ASP A 140 13.31 -3.32 -10.64
C ASP A 140 13.66 -4.79 -10.85
N SER A 141 14.43 -5.07 -11.89
CA SER A 141 14.89 -6.40 -12.25
C SER A 141 15.83 -6.94 -11.18
N TRP A 142 16.68 -6.07 -10.62
CA TRP A 142 17.56 -6.42 -9.50
C TRP A 142 16.75 -6.75 -8.24
N PHE A 143 15.81 -5.90 -7.85
CA PHE A 143 14.98 -6.05 -6.65
C PHE A 143 14.15 -7.33 -6.73
N ALA A 144 13.50 -7.58 -7.87
CA ALA A 144 12.73 -8.80 -8.10
C ALA A 144 13.60 -10.07 -7.93
N ARG A 145 14.82 -10.08 -8.48
CA ARG A 145 15.77 -11.19 -8.28
C ARG A 145 16.17 -11.35 -6.82
N LYS A 146 16.45 -10.27 -6.11
CA LYS A 146 16.82 -10.32 -4.68
C LYS A 146 15.68 -10.83 -3.81
N ILE A 147 14.47 -10.32 -3.99
CA ILE A 147 13.27 -10.80 -3.28
C ILE A 147 13.04 -12.29 -3.57
N THR A 148 13.15 -12.71 -4.83
CA THR A 148 12.98 -14.13 -5.18
C THR A 148 14.05 -15.01 -4.52
N LYS A 149 15.30 -14.53 -4.43
CA LYS A 149 16.39 -15.24 -3.73
C LYS A 149 16.12 -15.33 -2.22
N THR A 150 15.68 -14.25 -1.59
CA THR A 150 15.46 -14.19 -0.13
C THR A 150 14.18 -14.91 0.29
N MET A 151 13.19 -15.05 -0.59
CA MET A 151 11.94 -15.77 -0.34
C MET A 151 11.98 -17.27 -0.69
N LYS A 152 13.17 -17.86 -0.93
CA LYS A 152 13.32 -19.31 -1.15
C LYS A 152 12.91 -20.11 0.09
N LYS A 153 12.54 -21.38 -0.12
CA LYS A 153 12.07 -22.32 0.92
C LYS A 153 12.95 -22.29 2.18
N ASP A 154 14.25 -22.49 2.03
CA ASP A 154 15.16 -22.60 3.17
C ASP A 154 15.20 -21.33 4.03
N ASN A 155 15.10 -20.16 3.40
CA ASN A 155 15.03 -18.88 4.10
C ASN A 155 13.70 -18.72 4.87
N LEU A 156 12.58 -19.17 4.27
CA LEU A 156 11.27 -19.14 4.94
C LEU A 156 11.24 -20.09 6.14
N VAL A 157 11.75 -21.32 6.00
CA VAL A 157 11.89 -22.29 7.10
C VAL A 157 12.72 -21.69 8.23
N ARG A 158 13.85 -21.04 7.89
CA ARG A 158 14.69 -20.35 8.87
C ARG A 158 13.94 -19.25 9.62
N SER A 159 13.15 -18.43 8.93
CA SER A 159 12.41 -17.33 9.57
C SER A 159 11.23 -17.83 10.40
N LEU A 160 10.60 -18.93 9.98
CA LEU A 160 9.42 -19.53 10.64
C LEU A 160 9.63 -19.80 12.13
N ARG A 161 10.84 -20.21 12.53
CA ARG A 161 11.23 -20.46 13.93
C ARG A 161 10.98 -19.26 14.87
N HIS A 162 10.95 -18.05 14.31
CA HIS A 162 10.70 -16.82 15.06
C HIS A 162 9.25 -16.36 14.97
N LEU A 163 8.54 -16.63 13.87
CA LEU A 163 7.29 -15.91 13.54
C LEU A 163 6.22 -16.10 14.61
N VAL A 164 5.96 -17.33 15.03
CA VAL A 164 4.95 -17.63 16.05
C VAL A 164 5.37 -17.09 17.42
N SER A 165 6.66 -17.23 17.79
CA SER A 165 7.18 -16.74 19.07
C SER A 165 7.13 -15.21 19.16
N ASP A 166 7.55 -14.51 18.11
CA ASP A 166 7.53 -13.06 18.03
C ASP A 166 6.09 -12.52 18.04
N THR A 167 5.18 -13.19 17.34
CA THR A 167 3.74 -12.88 17.36
C THR A 167 3.18 -13.04 18.77
N GLU A 168 3.40 -14.19 19.41
CA GLU A 168 2.93 -14.46 20.76
C GLU A 168 3.46 -13.43 21.76
N GLN A 169 4.77 -13.12 21.71
CA GLN A 169 5.38 -12.14 22.60
C GLN A 169 4.84 -10.74 22.36
N ALA A 170 4.64 -10.33 21.10
CA ALA A 170 4.03 -9.05 20.78
C ALA A 170 2.60 -8.98 21.33
N LEU A 171 1.78 -10.00 21.09
CA LEU A 171 0.41 -10.06 21.59
C LEU A 171 0.34 -10.03 23.13
N LYS A 172 1.22 -10.75 23.83
CA LYS A 172 1.31 -10.69 25.30
C LYS A 172 1.68 -9.30 25.82
N ARG A 173 2.52 -8.56 25.10
CA ARG A 173 2.88 -7.17 25.45
C ARG A 173 1.72 -6.21 25.22
N SER A 174 1.01 -6.36 24.10
CA SER A 174 -0.09 -5.46 23.73
C SER A 174 -1.36 -5.73 24.55
N LEU A 175 -1.60 -6.99 24.93
CA LEU A 175 -2.71 -7.45 25.74
C LEU A 175 -2.19 -8.00 27.06
N ALA A 176 -1.62 -7.14 27.90
CA ALA A 176 -1.27 -7.45 29.29
C ALA A 176 -2.55 -7.65 30.13
N CYS A 177 -3.40 -8.60 29.72
CA CYS A 177 -4.54 -9.07 30.48
C CYS A 177 -4.02 -10.00 31.56
N ASN A 178 -4.22 -9.65 32.83
CA ASN A 178 -4.20 -10.64 33.90
C ASN A 178 -5.34 -11.63 33.66
N ASP A 179 -5.18 -12.89 34.09
CA ASP A 179 -6.21 -13.92 33.92
C ASP A 179 -7.58 -13.43 34.40
N GLY A 180 -8.55 -13.33 33.48
CA GLY A 180 -9.91 -12.82 33.70
C GLY A 180 -10.15 -11.35 33.35
N THR A 181 -9.13 -10.57 32.97
CA THR A 181 -9.31 -9.15 32.57
C THR A 181 -9.48 -8.99 31.06
N VAL A 182 -10.41 -8.13 30.66
CA VAL A 182 -10.66 -7.74 29.27
C VAL A 182 -9.56 -6.80 28.81
N GLY A 183 -8.91 -7.12 27.69
CA GLY A 183 -7.94 -6.27 27.02
C GLY A 183 -8.55 -5.57 25.81
N TYR A 184 -7.95 -4.45 25.43
CA TYR A 184 -8.32 -3.71 24.23
C TYR A 184 -7.05 -3.43 23.42
N LEU A 185 -7.12 -3.63 22.10
CA LEU A 185 -6.08 -3.19 21.18
C LEU A 185 -6.67 -2.53 19.94
N ASP A 186 -5.89 -1.67 19.30
CA ASP A 186 -6.18 -1.20 17.94
C ASP A 186 -5.57 -2.21 16.95
N PRO A 187 -6.39 -2.95 16.19
CA PRO A 187 -5.87 -3.98 15.30
C PRO A 187 -5.00 -3.39 14.18
N PHE A 188 -5.25 -2.16 13.75
CA PHE A 188 -4.49 -1.53 12.67
C PHE A 188 -3.15 -0.95 13.13
N VAL A 189 -2.94 -0.82 14.44
CA VAL A 189 -1.63 -0.47 15.01
C VAL A 189 -0.86 -1.74 15.32
N GLU A 190 -1.47 -2.67 16.07
CA GLU A 190 -0.78 -3.85 16.56
C GLU A 190 -0.42 -4.83 15.45
N MET A 191 -1.35 -5.13 14.53
CA MET A 191 -1.06 -6.07 13.43
C MET A 191 0.00 -5.51 12.47
N ASN A 192 -0.01 -4.19 12.23
CA ASN A 192 1.04 -3.54 11.44
C ASN A 192 2.41 -3.64 12.11
N ARG A 193 2.48 -3.47 13.43
CA ARG A 193 3.72 -3.61 14.19
C ARG A 193 4.24 -5.05 14.18
N ILE A 194 3.36 -6.03 14.33
CA ILE A 194 3.72 -7.46 14.25
C ILE A 194 4.22 -7.80 12.84
N VAL A 195 3.49 -7.42 11.78
CA VAL A 195 3.91 -7.63 10.40
C VAL A 195 5.27 -6.99 10.11
N TYR A 196 5.52 -5.78 10.60
CA TYR A 196 6.82 -5.13 10.45
C TYR A 196 7.95 -5.96 11.07
N LEU A 197 7.74 -6.48 12.28
CA LEU A 197 8.68 -7.38 12.95
C LEU A 197 8.90 -8.67 12.14
N LEU A 198 7.83 -9.35 11.71
CA LEU A 198 7.92 -10.59 10.94
C LEU A 198 8.60 -10.40 9.57
N THR A 199 8.37 -9.25 8.94
CA THR A 199 9.05 -8.85 7.70
C THR A 199 10.53 -8.62 7.94
N LEU A 200 10.93 -8.01 9.06
CA LEU A 200 12.34 -7.87 9.42
C LEU A 200 13.02 -9.22 9.63
N ARG A 201 12.34 -10.19 10.26
CA ARG A 201 12.83 -11.57 10.44
C ARG A 201 13.06 -12.32 9.13
N THR A 202 12.34 -11.93 8.08
CA THR A 202 12.31 -12.68 6.82
C THR A 202 13.18 -12.02 5.76
N VAL A 203 12.94 -10.74 5.49
CA VAL A 203 13.58 -9.99 4.41
C VAL A 203 14.23 -8.70 4.87
N GLY A 204 14.43 -8.51 6.18
CA GLY A 204 15.03 -7.29 6.71
C GLY A 204 16.31 -7.53 7.48
N VAL A 205 16.37 -6.90 8.65
CA VAL A 205 17.59 -6.69 9.44
C VAL A 205 17.35 -7.22 10.85
N LYS A 206 18.15 -8.19 11.26
CA LYS A 206 18.00 -8.89 12.54
C LYS A 206 18.09 -7.96 13.75
N GLU A 207 19.02 -7.02 13.77
CA GLU A 207 19.21 -6.09 14.89
C GLU A 207 17.99 -5.17 15.10
N LEU A 208 17.27 -4.83 14.03
CA LEU A 208 16.02 -4.07 14.13
C LEU A 208 14.89 -4.92 14.71
N ALA A 209 14.88 -6.24 14.44
CA ALA A 209 13.89 -7.16 14.97
C ALA A 209 14.14 -7.54 16.45
N ASP A 210 15.42 -7.65 16.85
CA ASP A 210 15.80 -8.08 18.21
C ASP A 210 15.72 -6.97 19.27
N ALA A 211 15.81 -5.70 18.86
CA ALA A 211 15.82 -4.57 19.79
C ALA A 211 14.50 -3.77 19.70
N PRO A 212 13.64 -3.79 20.74
CA PRO A 212 12.34 -3.10 20.73
C PRO A 212 12.44 -1.60 20.38
N ASP A 213 13.43 -0.89 20.91
CA ASP A 213 13.62 0.54 20.63
C ASP A 213 13.99 0.81 19.16
N LEU A 214 14.79 -0.08 18.55
CA LEU A 214 15.17 0.03 17.14
C LEU A 214 14.02 -0.38 16.22
N LEU A 215 13.23 -1.38 16.62
CA LEU A 215 11.99 -1.77 15.93
C LEU A 215 11.06 -0.57 15.81
N ASP A 216 10.71 0.05 16.94
CA ASP A 216 9.77 1.17 16.99
C ASP A 216 10.33 2.42 16.32
N TYR A 217 11.62 2.70 16.48
CA TYR A 217 12.26 3.83 15.80
C TYR A 217 12.27 3.66 14.28
N SER A 218 12.64 2.48 13.79
CA SER A 218 12.70 2.21 12.34
C SER A 218 11.30 2.18 11.71
N LEU A 219 10.31 1.59 12.40
CA LEU A 219 8.90 1.62 11.96
C LEU A 219 8.41 3.05 11.79
N ARG A 220 8.60 3.93 12.79
CA ARG A 220 8.23 5.35 12.69
C ARG A 220 8.88 6.06 11.51
N LEU A 221 10.15 5.76 11.22
CA LEU A 221 10.83 6.34 10.05
C LEU A 221 10.17 5.89 8.74
N VAL A 222 9.81 4.60 8.62
CA VAL A 222 9.15 4.05 7.43
C VAL A 222 7.74 4.63 7.27
N GLU A 223 6.97 4.77 8.35
CA GLU A 223 5.66 5.44 8.33
C GLU A 223 5.78 6.91 7.89
N VAL A 224 6.76 7.66 8.40
CA VAL A 224 7.01 9.03 7.94
C VAL A 224 7.39 9.08 6.46
N ILE A 225 8.14 8.09 5.95
CA ILE A 225 8.47 8.00 4.52
C ILE A 225 7.20 7.81 3.69
N ASP A 226 6.27 6.96 4.14
CA ASP A 226 5.02 6.66 3.45
C ASP A 226 4.01 7.82 3.49
N ASP A 227 3.71 8.35 4.69
CA ASP A 227 2.73 9.42 4.92
C ASP A 227 3.08 10.74 4.21
N ASN A 228 4.37 10.90 3.86
CA ASN A 228 4.90 12.07 3.20
C ASN A 228 5.14 11.88 1.69
N ASN A 229 4.49 10.89 1.09
CA ASN A 229 4.24 10.87 -0.35
C ASN A 229 3.32 12.03 -0.77
N SER A 230 3.57 12.61 -1.95
CA SER A 230 2.89 13.83 -2.39
C SER A 230 2.39 13.70 -3.82
N THR A 231 1.06 13.62 -3.96
CA THR A 231 0.37 13.71 -5.25
C THR A 231 0.70 15.02 -5.98
N ALA A 232 0.96 16.11 -5.25
CA ALA A 232 1.33 17.39 -5.84
C ALA A 232 2.61 17.28 -6.69
N LYS A 233 3.53 16.36 -6.39
CA LYS A 233 4.72 16.13 -7.23
C LYS A 233 4.44 15.36 -8.51
N ILE A 234 3.39 14.54 -8.54
CA ILE A 234 2.94 13.88 -9.77
C ILE A 234 2.42 14.95 -10.74
N ILE A 235 1.63 15.88 -10.20
CA ILE A 235 0.98 16.94 -10.97
C ILE A 235 1.97 18.07 -11.32
N ILE A 236 2.81 18.48 -10.36
CA ILE A 236 3.76 19.61 -10.46
C ILE A 236 5.15 19.15 -9.95
N PRO A 237 5.95 18.48 -10.79
CA PRO A 237 7.22 17.87 -10.35
C PRO A 237 8.24 18.83 -9.73
N TRP A 238 8.24 20.10 -10.15
CA TRP A 238 9.18 21.13 -9.68
C TRP A 238 8.79 21.78 -8.34
N PHE A 239 7.58 21.51 -7.81
CA PHE A 239 7.09 22.17 -6.61
C PHE A 239 7.78 21.64 -5.32
N PRO A 240 8.38 22.51 -4.49
CA PRO A 240 9.03 22.10 -3.25
C PRO A 240 8.00 21.89 -2.12
N ALA A 241 7.32 20.74 -2.12
CA ALA A 241 6.36 20.43 -1.04
C ALA A 241 7.09 20.10 0.28
N THR A 242 6.63 20.69 1.39
CA THR A 242 7.18 20.47 2.76
C THR A 242 7.22 19.00 3.18
N LYS A 243 6.25 18.20 2.71
CA LYS A 243 6.23 16.74 2.88
C LYS A 243 7.52 16.07 2.37
N HIS A 244 8.09 16.56 1.27
CA HIS A 244 9.33 15.99 0.74
C HIS A 244 10.52 16.18 1.66
N ILE A 245 10.60 17.30 2.38
CA ILE A 245 11.67 17.54 3.33
C ILE A 245 11.57 16.51 4.46
N LYS A 246 10.37 16.28 5.00
CA LYS A 246 10.15 15.25 6.03
C LYS A 246 10.51 13.85 5.54
N ARG A 247 10.06 13.47 4.33
CA ARG A 247 10.40 12.18 3.69
C ARG A 247 11.90 12.03 3.49
N LEU A 248 12.59 13.08 3.02
CA LEU A 248 14.04 13.07 2.80
C LEU A 248 14.80 12.90 4.12
N LEU A 249 14.44 13.67 5.15
CA LEU A 249 15.06 13.57 6.48
C LEU A 249 14.87 12.18 7.09
N ALA A 250 13.67 11.60 7.00
CA ALA A 250 13.39 10.26 7.47
C ALA A 250 14.18 9.19 6.68
N SER A 251 14.23 9.30 5.35
CA SER A 251 15.02 8.42 4.48
C SER A 251 16.51 8.47 4.83
N THR A 252 17.06 9.68 5.07
CA THR A 252 18.46 9.86 5.49
C THR A 252 18.72 9.25 6.86
N ARG A 253 17.83 9.43 7.84
CA ARG A 253 17.95 8.80 9.17
C ARG A 253 17.93 7.28 9.07
N PHE A 254 17.04 6.72 8.26
CA PHE A 254 16.97 5.28 8.01
C PHE A 254 18.25 4.78 7.33
N PHE A 255 18.74 5.49 6.32
CA PHE A 255 20.02 5.19 5.67
C PHE A 255 21.18 5.15 6.68
N LEU A 256 21.28 6.16 7.56
CA LEU A 256 22.33 6.22 8.58
C LEU A 256 22.23 5.07 9.59
N LEU A 257 21.00 4.67 9.97
CA LEU A 257 20.74 3.53 10.84
C LEU A 257 21.27 2.22 10.23
N ILE A 258 20.87 1.90 9.01
CA ILE A 258 21.34 0.68 8.32
C ILE A 258 22.85 0.75 8.08
N ASN A 259 23.38 1.89 7.65
CA ASN A 259 24.81 2.06 7.42
C ASN A 259 25.64 1.90 8.71
N ARG A 260 25.10 2.27 9.88
CA ARG A 260 25.76 2.00 11.17
C ARG A 260 25.82 0.51 11.45
N ILE A 261 24.74 -0.23 11.23
CA ILE A 261 24.68 -1.70 11.40
C ILE A 261 25.67 -2.40 10.46
N VAL A 262 25.65 -2.06 9.17
CA VAL A 262 26.57 -2.65 8.17
C VAL A 262 28.04 -2.38 8.54
N ARG A 263 28.36 -1.16 8.97
CA ARG A 263 29.72 -0.82 9.41
C ARG A 263 30.13 -1.57 10.69
N ASP A 264 29.22 -1.75 11.64
CA ASP A 264 29.49 -2.52 12.86
C ASP A 264 29.80 -3.98 12.54
N ARG A 265 28.99 -4.63 11.69
CA ARG A 265 29.25 -6.00 11.22
C ARG A 265 30.61 -6.12 10.55
N LYS A 266 30.93 -5.23 9.61
CA LYS A 266 32.22 -5.23 8.90
C LYS A 266 33.42 -5.00 9.84
N ARG A 267 33.29 -4.06 10.78
CA ARG A 267 34.37 -3.73 11.73
C ARG A 267 34.63 -4.86 12.73
N THR A 268 33.57 -5.50 13.23
CA THR A 268 33.66 -6.53 14.27
C THR A 268 33.86 -7.94 13.71
N GLY A 269 33.66 -8.13 12.40
CA GLY A 269 33.60 -9.46 11.79
C GLY A 269 32.31 -10.23 12.12
N ARG A 270 31.33 -9.61 12.80
CA ARG A 270 30.06 -10.25 13.14
C ARG A 270 29.30 -10.58 11.86
N ARG A 271 28.86 -11.84 11.77
CA ARG A 271 27.99 -12.33 10.69
C ARG A 271 26.68 -12.77 11.30
N GLU A 272 25.59 -12.36 10.67
CA GLU A 272 24.23 -12.73 11.09
C GLU A 272 23.57 -13.59 10.03
N ASP A 273 22.65 -14.44 10.47
CA ASP A 273 21.87 -15.33 9.61
C ASP A 273 20.60 -14.62 9.12
N ASP A 274 20.76 -13.55 8.32
CA ASP A 274 19.66 -12.69 7.85
C ASP A 274 19.84 -12.17 6.41
N THR A 275 18.81 -11.46 5.93
CA THR A 275 18.80 -10.89 4.58
C THR A 275 19.82 -9.75 4.43
N LEU A 276 20.06 -8.95 5.48
CA LEU A 276 21.10 -7.93 5.44
C LEU A 276 22.49 -8.55 5.18
N GLN A 277 22.82 -9.66 5.84
CA GLN A 277 24.09 -10.34 5.62
C GLN A 277 24.21 -10.85 4.19
N THR A 278 23.11 -11.40 3.64
CA THR A 278 23.07 -11.85 2.24
C THR A 278 23.39 -10.71 1.27
N LEU A 279 22.87 -9.50 1.51
CA LEU A 279 23.17 -8.32 0.68
C LEU A 279 24.61 -7.83 0.83
N ILE A 280 25.17 -7.90 2.05
CA ILE A 280 26.58 -7.58 2.31
C ILE A 280 27.49 -8.56 1.56
N ASP A 281 27.20 -9.86 1.64
CA ASP A 281 27.99 -10.91 1.00
C ASP A 281 27.90 -10.87 -0.53
N ASP A 282 26.74 -10.49 -1.06
CA ASP A 282 26.54 -10.24 -2.49
C ASP A 282 27.27 -8.96 -2.98
N GLY A 283 27.93 -8.22 -2.09
CA GLY A 283 28.70 -7.01 -2.42
C GLY A 283 27.84 -5.80 -2.78
N GLU A 284 26.57 -5.77 -2.34
CA GLU A 284 25.66 -4.69 -2.72
C GLU A 284 26.04 -3.36 -2.07
N SER A 285 25.82 -2.26 -2.82
CA SER A 285 26.04 -0.92 -2.29
C SER A 285 25.12 -0.64 -1.10
N ILE A 286 25.56 0.24 -0.19
CA ILE A 286 24.72 0.64 0.95
C ILE A 286 23.39 1.25 0.49
N MET A 287 23.40 1.97 -0.64
CA MET A 287 22.20 2.55 -1.22
C MET A 287 21.20 1.45 -1.66
N ARG A 288 21.66 0.45 -2.42
CA ARG A 288 20.83 -0.69 -2.82
C ARG A 288 20.29 -1.47 -1.62
N THR A 289 21.14 -1.67 -0.61
CA THR A 289 20.76 -2.35 0.63
C THR A 289 19.62 -1.62 1.34
N VAL A 290 19.75 -0.31 1.55
CA VAL A 290 18.71 0.51 2.19
C VAL A 290 17.42 0.52 1.37
N LEU A 291 17.52 0.67 0.06
CA LEU A 291 16.34 0.67 -0.82
C LEU A 291 15.63 -0.67 -0.84
N TYR A 292 16.37 -1.77 -0.85
CA TYR A 292 15.78 -3.10 -0.73
C TYR A 292 14.99 -3.23 0.57
N VAL A 293 15.59 -2.88 1.71
CA VAL A 293 14.95 -2.98 3.02
C VAL A 293 13.71 -2.10 3.09
N ILE A 294 13.79 -0.83 2.67
CA ILE A 294 12.63 0.08 2.69
C ILE A 294 11.50 -0.43 1.78
N ASN A 295 11.80 -0.86 0.55
CA ASN A 295 10.76 -1.33 -0.37
C ASN A 295 10.12 -2.64 0.11
N ALA A 296 10.90 -3.55 0.70
CA ALA A 296 10.38 -4.78 1.31
C ALA A 296 9.45 -4.49 2.49
N LEU A 297 9.85 -3.56 3.39
CA LEU A 297 9.04 -3.17 4.55
C LEU A 297 7.75 -2.44 4.16
N LEU A 298 7.82 -1.51 3.20
CA LEU A 298 6.63 -0.81 2.68
C LEU A 298 5.67 -1.78 1.99
N ALA A 299 6.18 -2.75 1.23
CA ALA A 299 5.35 -3.75 0.58
C ALA A 299 4.56 -4.61 1.59
N ALA A 300 5.14 -4.91 2.75
CA ALA A 300 4.45 -5.66 3.80
C ALA A 300 3.48 -4.78 4.61
N LEU A 301 3.92 -3.60 5.06
CA LEU A 301 3.13 -2.68 5.90
C LEU A 301 1.83 -2.23 5.22
N LEU A 302 1.90 -1.86 3.95
CA LEU A 302 0.74 -1.36 3.21
C LEU A 302 -0.31 -2.45 2.90
N ASN A 303 0.08 -3.73 3.03
CA ASN A 303 -0.75 -4.86 2.62
C ASN A 303 -1.02 -5.81 3.80
N SER A 304 -0.06 -6.63 4.21
CA SER A 304 -0.24 -7.68 5.24
C SER A 304 -0.82 -7.13 6.52
N GLY A 305 -0.25 -6.06 7.09
CA GLY A 305 -0.68 -5.55 8.39
C GLY A 305 -2.10 -4.99 8.38
N MET A 306 -2.50 -4.34 7.28
CA MET A 306 -3.88 -3.92 7.04
C MET A 306 -4.83 -5.12 6.87
N ASN A 307 -4.42 -6.14 6.11
CA ASN A 307 -5.27 -7.29 5.81
C ASN A 307 -5.51 -8.19 7.03
N VAL A 308 -4.49 -8.47 7.85
CA VAL A 308 -4.69 -9.19 9.12
C VAL A 308 -5.69 -8.46 10.01
N ALA A 309 -5.51 -7.15 10.19
CA ALA A 309 -6.42 -6.34 10.99
C ALA A 309 -7.87 -6.41 10.49
N TRP A 310 -8.06 -6.30 9.17
CA TRP A 310 -9.37 -6.43 8.55
C TRP A 310 -9.96 -7.84 8.66
N VAL A 311 -9.18 -8.90 8.46
CA VAL A 311 -9.66 -10.28 8.63
C VAL A 311 -10.17 -10.49 10.05
N LEU A 312 -9.42 -10.07 11.06
CA LEU A 312 -9.86 -10.18 12.45
C LEU A 312 -11.16 -9.40 12.69
N CYS A 313 -11.28 -8.19 12.15
CA CYS A 313 -12.51 -7.39 12.26
C CYS A 313 -13.70 -8.07 11.56
N TYR A 314 -13.51 -8.59 10.35
CA TYR A 314 -14.56 -9.28 9.59
C TYR A 314 -15.05 -10.52 10.31
N LEU A 315 -14.13 -11.36 10.80
CA LEU A 315 -14.48 -12.54 11.58
C LEU A 315 -15.28 -12.16 12.84
N ALA A 316 -14.91 -11.08 13.53
CA ALA A 316 -15.66 -10.61 14.71
C ALA A 316 -17.10 -10.15 14.40
N THR A 317 -17.42 -9.82 13.15
CA THR A 317 -18.78 -9.48 12.69
C THR A 317 -19.47 -10.62 11.95
N GLU A 318 -18.79 -11.73 11.69
CA GLU A 318 -19.27 -12.88 10.93
C GLU A 318 -19.09 -14.17 11.75
N PRO A 319 -20.00 -14.45 12.72
CA PRO A 319 -19.81 -15.52 13.71
C PRO A 319 -19.67 -16.91 13.09
N GLU A 320 -20.34 -17.17 11.96
CA GLU A 320 -20.21 -18.44 11.23
C GLU A 320 -18.77 -18.65 10.75
N TRP A 321 -18.17 -17.63 10.14
CA TRP A 321 -16.79 -17.69 9.68
C TRP A 321 -15.81 -17.72 10.85
N GLN A 322 -16.04 -16.95 11.91
CA GLN A 322 -15.22 -17.01 13.13
C GLN A 322 -15.18 -18.45 13.66
N GLN A 323 -16.34 -19.10 13.81
CA GLN A 323 -16.42 -20.48 14.29
C GLN A 323 -15.72 -21.47 13.35
N ARG A 324 -15.86 -21.33 12.03
CA ARG A 324 -15.17 -22.19 11.05
C ARG A 324 -13.65 -22.07 11.15
N ILE A 325 -13.14 -20.85 11.36
CA ILE A 325 -11.71 -20.61 11.54
C ILE A 325 -11.21 -21.17 12.88
N HIS A 326 -11.98 -21.04 13.96
CA HIS A 326 -11.65 -21.72 15.23
C HIS A 326 -11.52 -23.23 15.05
N VAL A 327 -12.50 -23.86 14.38
CA VAL A 327 -12.47 -25.31 14.12
C VAL A 327 -11.27 -25.71 13.26
N GLU A 328 -10.94 -24.95 12.22
CA GLU A 328 -9.74 -25.18 11.39
C GLU A 328 -8.46 -25.16 12.23
N ILE A 329 -8.27 -24.10 13.04
CA ILE A 329 -7.07 -23.93 13.87
C ILE A 329 -6.97 -25.03 14.94
N ASP A 330 -8.09 -25.32 15.62
CA ASP A 330 -8.13 -26.34 16.66
C ASP A 330 -7.86 -27.74 16.08
N ALA A 331 -8.33 -28.03 14.86
CA ALA A 331 -8.03 -29.27 14.17
C ALA A 331 -6.54 -29.40 13.82
N ALA A 332 -5.92 -28.33 13.31
CA ALA A 332 -4.48 -28.29 13.05
C ALA A 332 -3.67 -28.52 14.34
N VAL A 333 -4.05 -27.86 15.43
CA VAL A 333 -3.43 -28.04 16.75
C VAL A 333 -3.60 -29.48 17.25
N ALA A 334 -4.81 -30.05 17.16
CA ALA A 334 -5.06 -31.41 17.62
C ALA A 334 -4.26 -32.45 16.84
N LYS A 335 -4.14 -32.29 15.52
CA LYS A 335 -3.40 -33.19 14.63
C LYS A 335 -1.90 -33.24 14.94
N HIS A 336 -1.30 -32.11 15.29
CA HIS A 336 0.15 -31.95 15.50
C HIS A 336 0.55 -31.98 16.98
N ARG A 337 -0.41 -32.12 17.91
CA ARG A 337 -0.13 -32.20 19.35
C ARG A 337 0.50 -33.54 19.70
N THR A 338 1.66 -33.49 20.37
CA THR A 338 2.43 -34.67 20.81
C THR A 338 2.28 -34.96 22.30
N SER A 339 1.86 -33.98 23.10
CA SER A 339 1.61 -34.13 24.54
C SER A 339 0.38 -33.32 24.96
N SER A 340 -0.39 -33.83 25.92
CA SER A 340 -1.53 -33.13 26.52
C SER A 340 -1.14 -31.84 27.25
N SER A 341 0.12 -31.70 27.65
CA SER A 341 0.64 -30.49 28.29
C SER A 341 1.00 -29.36 27.32
N GLN A 342 1.04 -29.63 26.01
CA GLN A 342 1.38 -28.61 25.01
C GLN A 342 0.19 -27.66 24.80
N SER A 343 0.41 -26.37 25.04
CA SER A 343 -0.51 -25.32 24.66
C SER A 343 -0.68 -25.26 23.14
N SER A 344 -1.81 -24.73 22.67
CA SER A 344 -2.06 -24.56 21.23
C SER A 344 -0.97 -23.75 20.53
N VAL A 345 -0.45 -22.70 21.18
CA VAL A 345 0.62 -21.87 20.62
C VAL A 345 1.95 -22.62 20.54
N GLU A 346 2.26 -23.52 21.49
CA GLU A 346 3.45 -24.38 21.41
C GLU A 346 3.36 -25.37 20.24
N VAL A 347 2.17 -25.91 19.96
CA VAL A 347 1.95 -26.74 18.77
C VAL A 347 2.17 -25.92 17.50
N LEU A 348 1.59 -24.72 17.41
CA LEU A 348 1.79 -23.82 16.26
C LEU A 348 3.27 -23.49 16.01
N LYS A 349 4.08 -23.35 17.06
CA LYS A 349 5.54 -23.14 16.93
C LYS A 349 6.29 -24.33 16.32
N SER A 350 5.74 -25.54 16.44
CA SER A 350 6.35 -26.77 15.92
C SER A 350 5.94 -27.10 14.48
N LEU A 351 4.94 -26.41 13.94
CA LEU A 351 4.47 -26.63 12.57
C LEU A 351 5.58 -26.34 11.56
N THR A 352 5.73 -27.24 10.59
CA THR A 352 6.64 -27.08 9.47
C THR A 352 6.10 -26.07 8.45
N LEU A 353 6.93 -25.69 7.48
CA LEU A 353 6.49 -24.80 6.40
C LEU A 353 5.33 -25.42 5.61
N GLU A 354 5.41 -26.72 5.34
CA GLU A 354 4.38 -27.48 4.65
C GLU A 354 3.06 -27.48 5.44
N ASP A 355 3.11 -27.63 6.76
CA ASP A 355 1.91 -27.58 7.61
C ASP A 355 1.24 -26.20 7.53
N TRP A 356 2.02 -25.11 7.60
CA TRP A 356 1.47 -23.75 7.42
C TRP A 356 0.85 -23.52 6.04
N GLU A 357 1.31 -24.25 5.02
CA GLU A 357 0.76 -24.18 3.67
C GLU A 357 -0.51 -25.03 3.50
N SER A 358 -0.67 -26.12 4.24
CA SER A 358 -1.78 -27.07 4.06
C SER A 358 -2.90 -26.98 5.10
N GLU A 359 -2.62 -26.58 6.35
CA GLU A 359 -3.57 -26.70 7.47
C GLU A 359 -4.53 -25.50 7.60
N PHE A 360 -4.32 -24.41 6.86
CA PHE A 360 -5.10 -23.16 7.00
C PHE A 360 -5.85 -22.68 5.72
N PRO A 361 -6.54 -23.56 4.97
CA PRO A 361 -7.19 -23.19 3.71
C PRO A 361 -8.33 -22.17 3.89
N LEU A 362 -9.18 -22.27 4.91
CA LEU A 362 -10.28 -21.34 5.17
C LEU A 362 -9.75 -19.98 5.63
N THR A 363 -8.72 -19.96 6.49
CA THR A 363 -8.02 -18.72 6.86
C THR A 363 -7.51 -17.99 5.61
N ASN A 364 -6.96 -18.74 4.65
CA ASN A 364 -6.54 -18.19 3.36
C ASN A 364 -7.71 -17.65 2.51
N LEU A 365 -8.91 -18.26 2.56
CA LEU A 365 -10.10 -17.72 1.89
C LEU A 365 -10.56 -16.41 2.53
N CYS A 366 -10.55 -16.33 3.87
CA CYS A 366 -10.84 -15.10 4.60
C CYS A 366 -9.87 -13.96 4.24
N LEU A 367 -8.57 -14.28 4.18
CA LEU A 367 -7.55 -13.34 3.71
C LEU A 367 -7.81 -12.91 2.26
N HIS A 368 -8.14 -13.85 1.37
CA HIS A 368 -8.43 -13.57 -0.04
C HIS A 368 -9.60 -12.59 -0.20
N GLU A 369 -10.68 -12.80 0.57
CA GLU A 369 -11.84 -11.91 0.55
C GLU A 369 -11.54 -10.53 1.14
N SER A 370 -10.78 -10.48 2.24
CA SER A 370 -10.34 -9.23 2.84
C SER A 370 -9.55 -8.40 1.83
N ILE A 371 -8.61 -9.02 1.12
CA ILE A 371 -7.83 -8.33 0.08
C ILE A 371 -8.74 -7.80 -1.04
N ARG A 372 -9.75 -8.56 -1.49
CA ARG A 372 -10.70 -8.12 -2.52
C ARG A 372 -11.44 -6.84 -2.10
N LEU A 373 -11.94 -6.80 -0.87
CA LEU A 373 -12.69 -5.65 -0.37
C LEU A 373 -11.81 -4.43 -0.09
N GLN A 374 -10.58 -4.66 0.37
CA GLN A 374 -9.69 -3.60 0.87
C GLN A 374 -8.75 -3.03 -0.18
N THR A 375 -8.48 -3.74 -1.28
CA THR A 375 -7.65 -3.21 -2.37
C THR A 375 -8.39 -2.08 -3.07
N VAL A 376 -7.89 -0.84 -2.98
CA VAL A 376 -8.48 0.37 -3.61
C VAL A 376 -7.57 0.97 -4.68
N GLY A 377 -8.15 1.78 -5.56
CA GLY A 377 -7.43 2.62 -6.49
C GLY A 377 -7.05 1.95 -7.81
N ALA A 378 -5.99 2.46 -8.44
CA ALA A 378 -5.56 2.04 -9.78
C ALA A 378 -4.15 1.45 -9.75
N ALA A 379 -3.96 0.40 -10.52
CA ALA A 379 -2.64 -0.13 -10.84
C ALA A 379 -2.07 0.61 -12.06
N PHE A 380 -0.75 0.84 -12.05
CA PHE A 380 -0.08 1.63 -13.09
C PHE A 380 0.96 0.84 -13.87
N ARG A 381 1.05 1.12 -15.16
CA ARG A 381 2.14 0.67 -16.05
C ARG A 381 2.60 1.82 -16.93
N LYS A 382 3.80 1.71 -17.49
CA LYS A 382 4.28 2.58 -18.57
C LYS A 382 4.63 1.74 -19.80
N ASN A 383 4.21 2.17 -20.98
CA ASN A 383 4.71 1.60 -22.23
C ASN A 383 6.15 2.05 -22.45
N VAL A 384 7.10 1.13 -22.25
CA VAL A 384 8.54 1.38 -22.38
C VAL A 384 9.10 0.90 -23.71
N SER A 385 8.26 0.39 -24.60
CA SER A 385 8.65 -0.02 -25.94
C SER A 385 8.85 1.19 -26.85
N ASP A 386 9.29 0.93 -28.08
CA ASP A 386 9.45 1.92 -29.12
C ASP A 386 8.22 2.08 -30.03
N HIS A 387 7.11 1.40 -29.72
CA HIS A 387 5.88 1.34 -30.51
C HIS A 387 4.61 1.39 -29.62
N ASP A 388 3.46 1.47 -30.27
CA ASP A 388 2.14 1.49 -29.63
C ASP A 388 1.72 0.05 -29.24
N VAL A 389 1.17 -0.13 -28.04
CA VAL A 389 0.67 -1.44 -27.55
C VAL A 389 -0.81 -1.58 -27.87
N GLN A 390 -1.20 -2.61 -28.60
CA GLN A 390 -2.59 -2.86 -28.97
C GLN A 390 -3.45 -3.24 -27.76
N ILE A 391 -4.67 -2.67 -27.68
CA ILE A 391 -5.66 -3.03 -26.65
C ILE A 391 -6.62 -4.04 -27.25
N GLY A 392 -6.18 -5.31 -27.28
CA GLY A 392 -7.01 -6.41 -27.75
C GLY A 392 -7.56 -6.18 -29.16
N SER A 393 -8.83 -6.53 -29.38
CA SER A 393 -9.54 -6.28 -30.64
C SER A 393 -10.29 -4.94 -30.69
N THR A 394 -10.02 -4.01 -29.77
CA THR A 394 -10.80 -2.76 -29.65
C THR A 394 -10.48 -1.73 -30.74
N GLY A 395 -9.38 -1.92 -31.48
CA GLY A 395 -8.83 -0.93 -32.42
C GLY A 395 -8.11 0.23 -31.75
N HIS A 396 -8.03 0.25 -30.42
CA HIS A 396 -7.29 1.24 -29.65
C HIS A 396 -5.89 0.76 -29.25
N VAL A 397 -5.02 1.72 -28.92
CA VAL A 397 -3.66 1.46 -28.46
C VAL A 397 -3.30 2.25 -27.20
N ILE A 398 -2.30 1.75 -26.46
CA ILE A 398 -1.55 2.51 -25.46
C ILE A 398 -0.31 3.08 -26.16
N PRO A 399 -0.25 4.40 -26.41
CA PRO A 399 0.83 4.98 -27.21
C PRO A 399 2.21 4.74 -26.60
N LYS A 400 3.25 4.74 -27.44
CA LYS A 400 4.65 4.75 -26.99
C LYS A 400 4.87 5.81 -25.90
N GLY A 401 5.47 5.41 -24.78
CA GLY A 401 5.80 6.31 -23.67
C GLY A 401 4.61 6.74 -22.81
N ALA A 402 3.38 6.40 -23.20
CA ALA A 402 2.19 6.66 -22.39
C ALA A 402 2.12 5.69 -21.20
N TYR A 403 1.30 6.07 -20.22
CA TYR A 403 1.01 5.27 -19.05
C TYR A 403 -0.32 4.55 -19.25
N ALA A 404 -0.48 3.40 -18.59
CA ALA A 404 -1.74 2.71 -18.48
C ALA A 404 -2.18 2.68 -17.00
N ALA A 405 -3.46 2.93 -16.76
CA ALA A 405 -4.08 2.82 -15.46
C ALA A 405 -5.23 1.81 -15.52
N PHE A 406 -5.20 0.82 -14.63
CA PHE A 406 -6.29 -0.16 -14.49
C PHE A 406 -6.91 -0.03 -13.11
N HIS A 407 -8.18 0.35 -13.04
CA HIS A 407 -8.87 0.54 -11.78
C HIS A 407 -9.32 -0.81 -11.20
N ILE A 408 -8.99 -1.09 -9.94
CA ILE A 408 -9.21 -2.41 -9.36
C ILE A 408 -10.72 -2.76 -9.23
N ASP A 409 -11.59 -1.76 -9.11
CA ASP A 409 -13.05 -2.00 -9.03
C ASP A 409 -13.65 -2.52 -10.33
N ASP A 410 -12.95 -2.40 -11.46
CA ASP A 410 -13.35 -3.02 -12.72
C ASP A 410 -13.44 -4.56 -12.60
N ILE A 411 -12.73 -5.13 -11.60
CA ILE A 411 -12.80 -6.55 -11.26
C ILE A 411 -13.37 -6.81 -9.88
N HIS A 412 -12.83 -6.20 -8.84
CA HIS A 412 -13.14 -6.57 -7.46
C HIS A 412 -14.55 -6.17 -7.05
N MET A 413 -15.12 -5.12 -7.64
CA MET A 413 -16.47 -4.65 -7.35
C MET A 413 -17.46 -4.88 -8.49
N ASN A 414 -17.09 -5.75 -9.44
CA ASN A 414 -17.90 -6.04 -10.61
C ASN A 414 -18.94 -7.15 -10.29
N PRO A 415 -20.26 -6.86 -10.32
CA PRO A 415 -21.29 -7.84 -10.01
C PRO A 415 -21.39 -9.00 -11.02
N ASP A 416 -20.89 -8.81 -12.24
CA ASP A 416 -20.84 -9.88 -13.25
C ASP A 416 -19.74 -10.91 -12.92
N ILE A 417 -18.76 -10.53 -12.10
CA ILE A 417 -17.69 -11.40 -11.62
C ILE A 417 -18.01 -11.92 -10.22
N TYR A 418 -18.34 -11.04 -9.28
CA TYR A 418 -18.57 -11.40 -7.88
C TYR A 418 -20.00 -11.09 -7.47
N SER A 419 -20.76 -12.08 -7.00
CA SER A 419 -22.13 -11.84 -6.51
C SER A 419 -22.10 -11.02 -5.22
N ASP A 420 -22.96 -10.02 -5.10
CA ASP A 420 -22.97 -9.07 -3.97
C ASP A 420 -21.55 -8.56 -3.64
N PRO A 421 -20.90 -7.82 -4.55
CA PRO A 421 -19.47 -7.55 -4.48
C PRO A 421 -19.05 -6.75 -3.23
N THR A 422 -19.97 -6.08 -2.56
CA THR A 422 -19.68 -5.31 -1.33
C THR A 422 -19.72 -6.17 -0.06
N LYS A 423 -20.23 -7.40 -0.13
CA LYS A 423 -20.35 -8.31 1.02
C LYS A 423 -19.05 -9.09 1.23
N TYR A 424 -18.63 -9.21 2.50
CA TYR A 424 -17.57 -10.13 2.89
C TYR A 424 -18.10 -11.56 2.88
N ASP A 425 -17.66 -12.34 1.89
CA ASP A 425 -18.13 -13.70 1.68
C ASP A 425 -16.97 -14.60 1.20
N PRO A 426 -16.20 -15.20 2.12
CA PRO A 426 -15.13 -16.13 1.76
C PRO A 426 -15.61 -17.41 1.05
N ALA A 427 -16.91 -17.76 1.09
CA ALA A 427 -17.42 -18.95 0.41
C ALA A 427 -17.43 -18.78 -1.12
N ARG A 428 -17.31 -17.56 -1.64
CA ARG A 428 -17.27 -17.30 -3.09
C ARG A 428 -16.09 -17.97 -3.82
N TYR A 429 -15.06 -18.35 -3.07
CA TYR A 429 -13.86 -19.01 -3.60
C TYR A 429 -13.90 -20.54 -3.45
N LEU A 430 -14.95 -21.09 -2.83
CA LEU A 430 -15.12 -22.53 -2.73
C LEU A 430 -15.37 -23.14 -4.13
N PRO A 431 -15.05 -24.44 -4.35
CA PRO A 431 -15.09 -25.06 -5.67
C PRO A 431 -16.43 -24.96 -6.40
N ASP A 432 -17.54 -24.91 -5.67
CA ASP A 432 -18.91 -24.78 -6.19
C ASP A 432 -19.20 -23.39 -6.79
N ARG A 433 -18.56 -22.33 -6.28
CA ARG A 433 -18.77 -20.94 -6.74
C ARG A 433 -17.63 -20.41 -7.60
N ALA A 434 -16.39 -20.65 -7.19
CA ALA A 434 -15.14 -20.32 -7.88
C ALA A 434 -15.18 -18.95 -8.62
N GLU A 435 -15.69 -17.92 -7.96
CA GLU A 435 -16.02 -16.64 -8.61
C GLU A 435 -14.77 -15.92 -9.14
N ASP A 436 -13.63 -16.11 -8.46
CA ASP A 436 -12.30 -15.64 -8.86
C ASP A 436 -11.75 -16.31 -10.14
N LYS A 437 -12.44 -17.33 -10.66
CA LYS A 437 -12.06 -18.04 -11.88
C LYS A 437 -13.03 -17.82 -13.04
N ARG A 438 -14.11 -17.06 -12.85
CA ARG A 438 -15.12 -16.80 -13.89
C ARG A 438 -14.54 -16.13 -15.14
N VAL A 439 -13.54 -15.28 -14.95
CA VAL A 439 -12.84 -14.59 -16.05
C VAL A 439 -11.33 -14.51 -15.75
N PRO A 440 -10.47 -14.43 -16.80
CA PRO A 440 -9.04 -14.23 -16.60
C PRO A 440 -8.75 -12.96 -15.79
N HIS A 441 -7.82 -13.04 -14.83
CA HIS A 441 -7.44 -11.92 -13.96
C HIS A 441 -8.62 -11.33 -13.15
N ALA A 442 -9.61 -12.15 -12.77
CA ALA A 442 -10.73 -11.71 -11.93
C ALA A 442 -10.30 -11.23 -10.53
N PHE A 443 -9.14 -11.68 -10.03
CA PHE A 443 -8.61 -11.26 -8.74
C PHE A 443 -7.25 -10.58 -8.88
N GLY A 444 -7.17 -9.27 -8.60
CA GLY A 444 -5.94 -8.48 -8.71
C GLY A 444 -5.12 -8.33 -7.42
N GLY A 445 -5.54 -8.93 -6.30
CA GLY A 445 -4.95 -8.70 -4.98
C GLY A 445 -3.52 -9.23 -4.82
N TRP A 446 -3.13 -10.24 -5.59
CA TRP A 446 -1.78 -10.81 -5.60
C TRP A 446 -0.99 -10.43 -6.86
N GLY A 447 -1.37 -9.34 -7.55
CA GLY A 447 -0.88 -9.09 -8.90
C GLY A 447 -1.42 -10.15 -9.89
N ASN A 448 -1.04 -10.02 -11.16
CA ASN A 448 -1.53 -10.88 -12.24
C ASN A 448 -0.58 -10.89 -13.43
N GLY A 449 -0.74 -11.90 -14.28
CA GLY A 449 -0.02 -12.02 -15.56
C GLY A 449 1.49 -11.95 -15.35
N ARG A 450 2.13 -10.98 -15.98
CA ARG A 450 3.59 -10.81 -15.94
C ARG A 450 4.14 -10.29 -14.61
N HIS A 451 3.28 -9.78 -13.73
CA HIS A 451 3.69 -9.10 -12.50
C HIS A 451 2.97 -9.70 -11.27
N PRO A 452 3.18 -11.01 -10.96
CA PRO A 452 2.64 -11.61 -9.75
C PRO A 452 3.37 -11.06 -8.51
N CYS A 453 2.68 -11.08 -7.37
CA CYS A 453 3.25 -10.71 -6.09
C CYS A 453 4.34 -11.70 -5.68
N LEU A 454 5.58 -11.24 -5.71
CA LEU A 454 6.76 -12.04 -5.34
C LEU A 454 6.74 -12.49 -3.86
N GLY A 455 6.01 -11.75 -3.01
CA GLY A 455 5.86 -12.05 -1.59
C GLY A 455 4.64 -12.91 -1.24
N MET A 456 3.81 -13.33 -2.22
CA MET A 456 2.51 -13.97 -1.95
C MET A 456 2.63 -15.18 -1.01
N ARG A 457 3.60 -16.06 -1.26
CA ARG A 457 3.82 -17.26 -0.47
C ARG A 457 4.08 -16.92 1.01
N PHE A 458 5.03 -16.01 1.24
CA PHE A 458 5.35 -15.54 2.59
C PHE A 458 4.18 -14.80 3.23
N ALA A 459 3.51 -13.90 2.50
CA ALA A 459 2.41 -13.12 3.04
C ALA A 459 1.25 -14.01 3.53
N LYS A 460 0.91 -15.08 2.80
CA LYS A 460 -0.10 -16.06 3.26
C LYS A 460 0.28 -16.71 4.59
N ILE A 461 1.54 -17.17 4.70
CA ILE A 461 2.06 -17.78 5.93
C ILE A 461 2.10 -16.76 7.07
N GLU A 462 2.63 -15.56 6.82
CA GLU A 462 2.71 -14.46 7.79
C GLU A 462 1.33 -14.12 8.35
N ASN A 463 0.33 -13.96 7.48
CA ASN A 463 -1.04 -13.64 7.90
C ASN A 463 -1.65 -14.82 8.66
N ALA A 464 -1.47 -16.06 8.19
CA ALA A 464 -1.95 -17.26 8.88
C ALA A 464 -1.33 -17.41 10.27
N VAL A 465 -0.02 -17.20 10.41
CA VAL A 465 0.68 -17.21 11.71
C VAL A 465 0.06 -16.22 12.67
N ILE A 466 -0.16 -14.98 12.23
CA ILE A 466 -0.71 -13.94 13.11
C ILE A 466 -2.16 -14.28 13.51
N ILE A 467 -3.00 -14.65 12.54
CA ILE A 467 -4.41 -14.98 12.78
C ILE A 467 -4.54 -16.21 13.68
N ALA A 468 -3.84 -17.31 13.36
CA ALA A 468 -3.92 -18.56 14.12
C ALA A 468 -3.38 -18.39 15.54
N THR A 469 -2.29 -17.65 15.72
CA THR A 469 -1.74 -17.36 17.05
C THR A 469 -2.72 -16.50 17.86
N PHE A 470 -3.29 -15.45 17.25
CA PHE A 470 -4.26 -14.57 17.92
C PHE A 470 -5.52 -15.34 18.36
N ILE A 471 -6.13 -16.11 17.46
CA ILE A 471 -7.36 -16.88 17.73
C ILE A 471 -7.10 -18.04 18.71
N SER A 472 -5.89 -18.60 18.74
CA SER A 472 -5.50 -19.59 19.75
C SER A 472 -5.36 -18.99 21.15
N MET A 473 -5.10 -17.68 21.25
CA MET A 473 -4.86 -17.01 22.53
C MET A 473 -6.10 -16.29 23.07
N PHE A 474 -7.01 -15.83 22.21
CA PHE A 474 -8.08 -14.92 22.60
C PHE A 474 -9.44 -15.27 21.99
N ASP A 475 -10.47 -15.16 22.82
CA ASP A 475 -11.83 -14.89 22.37
C ASP A 475 -11.99 -13.37 22.22
N TYR A 476 -12.65 -12.91 21.17
CA TYR A 476 -12.66 -11.48 20.87
C TYR A 476 -13.89 -11.01 20.09
N SER A 477 -14.13 -9.70 20.17
CA SER A 477 -15.17 -8.98 19.43
C SER A 477 -14.64 -7.61 18.98
N VAL A 478 -15.25 -7.02 17.95
CA VAL A 478 -14.94 -5.65 17.52
C VAL A 478 -15.82 -4.65 18.28
N CYS A 479 -15.23 -3.57 18.75
CA CYS A 479 -15.92 -2.50 19.48
C CYS A 479 -15.43 -1.11 19.05
N ASN A 480 -16.20 -0.08 19.41
CA ASN A 480 -15.76 1.32 19.25
C ASN A 480 -14.79 1.72 20.37
N LEU A 481 -14.36 3.00 20.38
CA LEU A 481 -13.46 3.54 21.40
C LEU A 481 -14.05 3.52 22.82
N GLN A 482 -15.38 3.51 22.92
CA GLN A 482 -16.14 3.44 24.18
C GLN A 482 -16.33 2.01 24.69
N GLY A 483 -15.90 1.00 23.91
CA GLY A 483 -16.04 -0.42 24.26
C GLY A 483 -17.38 -1.04 23.85
N GLU A 484 -18.22 -0.30 23.10
CA GLU A 484 -19.51 -0.81 22.62
C GLU A 484 -19.29 -1.69 21.39
N GLN A 485 -19.89 -2.87 21.39
CA GLN A 485 -19.74 -3.84 20.31
C GLN A 485 -20.31 -3.31 18.99
N ILE A 486 -19.54 -3.45 17.92
CA ILE A 486 -19.93 -3.03 16.57
C ILE A 486 -20.44 -4.26 15.80
N LYS A 487 -21.60 -4.11 15.15
CA LYS A 487 -22.19 -5.15 14.29
C LYS A 487 -21.91 -4.95 12.80
N ARG A 488 -21.53 -3.74 12.39
CA ARG A 488 -21.25 -3.39 10.99
C ARG A 488 -19.97 -2.61 10.91
N LEU A 489 -19.01 -3.12 10.14
CA LEU A 489 -17.75 -2.44 9.92
C LEU A 489 -17.92 -1.24 8.98
N PRO A 490 -17.06 -0.21 9.10
CA PRO A 490 -17.05 0.89 8.15
C PRO A 490 -16.69 0.39 6.76
N VAL A 491 -17.35 0.95 5.74
CA VAL A 491 -17.06 0.65 4.33
C VAL A 491 -15.79 1.37 3.92
N THR A 492 -14.94 0.66 3.18
CA THR A 492 -13.70 1.24 2.63
C THR A 492 -14.02 2.34 1.63
N ASP A 493 -13.41 3.52 1.81
CA ASP A 493 -13.51 4.62 0.85
C ASP A 493 -12.81 4.25 -0.47
N ARG A 494 -13.63 3.92 -1.47
CA ARG A 494 -13.16 3.54 -2.81
C ARG A 494 -12.63 4.73 -3.62
N ASN A 495 -13.01 5.96 -3.26
CA ASN A 495 -12.56 7.17 -3.93
C ASN A 495 -11.18 7.64 -3.45
N GLY A 496 -10.71 7.06 -2.34
CA GLY A 496 -9.39 7.31 -1.78
C GLY A 496 -8.24 6.97 -2.73
N PHE A 497 -7.13 7.71 -2.59
CA PHE A 497 -5.90 7.47 -3.36
C PHE A 497 -5.24 6.12 -3.03
N ALA A 498 -5.35 5.69 -1.78
CA ALA A 498 -4.82 4.45 -1.22
C ALA A 498 -5.71 4.05 -0.03
N LEU A 499 -5.56 2.80 0.42
CA LEU A 499 -6.26 2.30 1.60
C LEU A 499 -5.85 3.12 2.82
N ARG A 500 -6.82 3.49 3.66
CA ARG A 500 -6.57 4.20 4.92
C ARG A 500 -6.97 3.34 6.10
N LYS A 501 -6.24 3.51 7.21
CA LYS A 501 -6.61 2.94 8.50
C LYS A 501 -7.98 3.49 8.91
N PRO A 502 -8.99 2.64 9.19
CA PRO A 502 -10.24 3.13 9.73
C PRO A 502 -10.01 3.70 11.13
N GLN A 503 -10.77 4.73 11.50
CA GLN A 503 -10.66 5.32 12.84
C GLN A 503 -11.70 4.71 13.78
N GLY A 504 -11.32 4.57 15.04
CA GLY A 504 -12.26 4.28 16.12
C GLY A 504 -12.65 2.81 16.30
N LEU A 505 -11.94 1.87 15.67
CA LEU A 505 -12.14 0.44 15.87
C LEU A 505 -11.13 -0.12 16.89
N ARG A 506 -11.61 -1.00 17.77
CA ARG A 506 -10.78 -1.77 18.71
C ARG A 506 -11.24 -3.22 18.71
N LEU A 507 -10.32 -4.11 19.09
CA LEU A 507 -10.67 -5.49 19.45
C LEU A 507 -10.73 -5.60 20.98
N ARG A 508 -11.89 -5.99 21.49
CA ARG A 508 -12.10 -6.38 22.88
C ARG A 508 -11.77 -7.85 23.01
N CYS A 509 -10.73 -8.19 23.79
CA CYS A 509 -10.14 -9.52 23.85
C CYS A 509 -10.20 -10.08 25.28
N THR A 510 -10.50 -11.37 25.41
CA THR A 510 -10.38 -12.14 26.64
C THR A 510 -9.54 -13.38 26.37
N ARG A 511 -8.70 -13.78 27.33
CA ARG A 511 -7.85 -14.96 27.16
C ARG A 511 -8.71 -16.20 26.97
N ARG A 512 -8.44 -16.97 25.90
CA ARG A 512 -9.12 -18.23 25.62
C ARG A 512 -8.64 -19.29 26.61
N SER A 513 -9.55 -20.03 27.22
CA SER A 513 -9.20 -21.19 28.05
C SER A 513 -8.62 -22.29 27.14
N SER A 514 -7.40 -22.73 27.47
CA SER A 514 -6.59 -23.71 26.73
C SER A 514 -7.17 -25.11 26.71
#